data_AF-A0A8S1GU99-F1
#
_entry.id   AF-A0A8S1GU99-F1
#
_cell.length_a   1.000
_cell.length_b   1.000
_cell.length_c   1.000
_cell.angle_alpha   90.00
_cell.angle_beta   90.00
_cell.angle_gamma   90.00
#
_symmetry.space_group_name_H-M   'P 1'
#
loop_
_entity.id
_entity.type
_entity.pdbx_description
1 polymer ?
#
loop_
_entity_poly.entity_id
_entity_poly.type
_entity_poly.pdbx_seq_one_letter_code
_entity_poly.pdbx_strand_id
1 'polypeptide(L)'
;MPRILTISAFLAIIGVTFSSEQKDQEASECLKKCLTPMVQLDRSFTYVFNNFEKVCDMLEDGAFCARKCTQEDQRKFYQYTTFYRIHCVDYEEELQEHLSCIAKAAAEADLVCKDRCRNAHKVEKTASKESKMKSECLTLECSTVCYFEELAEECPEAKDVLLKTNIGQVHSMAQGIHPLSIEKMEPECRNLHDTDYMRQRLLAPAFDVISDTEKKMIEQSSKNF
;
A
#
# COMPACT_ATOMS: atom_id res chain seq x y z
N MET A 1 34.07 -0.31 12.81
CA MET A 1 33.39 -0.90 11.64
C MET A 1 31.90 -0.61 11.76
N PRO A 2 31.34 0.43 11.12
CA PRO A 2 29.90 0.66 11.15
C PRO A 2 29.24 0.00 9.95
N ARG A 3 28.26 -0.87 10.22
CA ARG A 3 27.35 -1.47 9.24
C ARG A 3 26.33 -0.41 8.81
N ILE A 4 26.66 0.32 7.75
CA ILE A 4 25.72 1.09 6.93
C ILE A 4 25.55 0.30 5.63
N LEU A 5 24.34 0.26 5.10
CA LEU A 5 23.86 -0.31 3.82
C LEU A 5 22.89 -1.48 4.00
N THR A 6 21.60 -1.14 3.88
CA THR A 6 20.55 -1.72 3.01
C THR A 6 19.16 -1.79 3.66
N ILE A 7 18.60 -0.64 4.03
CA ILE A 7 17.14 -0.47 4.14
C ILE A 7 16.78 0.79 3.36
N SER A 8 16.76 0.68 2.03
CA SER A 8 16.50 1.80 1.11
C SER A 8 15.47 1.44 0.03
N ALA A 9 14.41 0.71 0.37
CA ALA A 9 13.39 0.33 -0.63
C ALA A 9 11.94 0.18 -0.10
N PHE A 10 11.61 0.69 1.10
CA PHE A 10 10.23 0.68 1.63
C PHE A 10 9.69 2.08 1.97
N LEU A 11 10.41 3.13 1.56
CA LEU A 11 9.93 4.52 1.62
C LEU A 11 8.87 4.84 0.54
N ALA A 12 8.54 3.91 -0.35
CA ALA A 12 7.71 4.17 -1.53
C ALA A 12 6.19 3.98 -1.34
N ILE A 13 5.69 3.69 -0.13
CA ILE A 13 4.22 3.55 0.07
C ILE A 13 3.50 4.93 0.07
N ILE A 14 4.24 6.04 0.11
CA ILE A 14 3.71 7.42 -0.13
C ILE A 14 4.42 8.12 -1.31
N GLY A 15 5.22 7.39 -2.10
CA GLY A 15 5.93 7.94 -3.26
C GLY A 15 5.14 7.91 -4.57
N VAL A 16 4.10 7.07 -4.66
CA VAL A 16 3.33 6.89 -5.92
C VAL A 16 2.36 8.05 -6.18
N THR A 17 2.07 8.89 -5.18
CA THR A 17 1.22 10.09 -5.37
C THR A 17 2.01 11.37 -5.71
N PHE A 18 3.34 11.35 -5.69
CA PHE A 18 4.15 12.55 -5.97
C PHE A 18 5.49 12.20 -6.62
N SER A 19 5.56 12.24 -7.96
CA SER A 19 6.87 12.30 -8.62
C SER A 19 6.96 13.10 -9.91
N SER A 20 5.93 13.87 -10.29
CA SER A 20 6.03 14.76 -11.47
C SER A 20 5.95 16.25 -11.19
N GLU A 21 5.60 16.76 -9.99
CA GLU A 21 5.50 18.22 -9.79
C GLU A 21 5.82 18.78 -8.38
N GLN A 22 6.28 17.97 -7.41
CA GLN A 22 6.92 18.52 -6.20
C GLN A 22 8.41 18.24 -6.25
N LYS A 23 9.18 19.28 -6.59
CA LYS A 23 10.53 19.46 -6.04
C LYS A 23 10.46 19.10 -4.55
N ASP A 24 11.40 18.29 -4.08
CA ASP A 24 11.65 18.00 -2.68
C ASP A 24 11.43 19.23 -1.78
N GLN A 25 10.20 19.43 -1.30
CA GLN A 25 9.97 20.23 -0.12
C GLN A 25 10.14 19.25 1.03
N GLU A 26 11.38 19.17 1.48
CA GLU A 26 11.75 18.47 2.69
C GLU A 26 10.68 18.70 3.78
N ALA A 27 10.20 17.62 4.40
CA ALA A 27 9.15 17.70 5.42
C ALA A 27 9.53 18.76 6.45
N SER A 28 8.59 19.64 6.82
CA SER A 28 8.85 20.67 7.82
C SER A 28 9.28 20.04 9.15
N GLU A 29 10.02 20.78 9.98
CA GLU A 29 10.39 20.29 11.32
C GLU A 29 9.15 19.95 12.17
N CYS A 30 8.04 20.66 11.96
CA CYS A 30 6.77 20.34 12.61
C CYS A 30 6.25 18.96 12.16
N LEU A 31 6.18 18.73 10.85
CA LEU A 31 5.72 17.46 10.28
C LEU A 31 6.63 16.29 10.67
N LYS A 32 7.96 16.47 10.59
CA LYS A 32 8.95 15.46 11.00
C LYS A 32 8.74 15.05 12.46
N LYS A 33 8.55 16.03 13.36
CA LYS A 33 8.29 15.76 14.77
C LYS A 33 7.04 14.91 14.97
N CYS A 34 5.94 15.23 14.29
CA CYS A 34 4.70 14.48 14.43
C CYS A 34 4.73 13.09 13.75
N LEU A 35 5.54 12.91 12.71
CA LEU A 35 5.72 11.61 12.04
C LEU A 35 6.75 10.70 12.70
N THR A 36 7.67 11.24 13.52
CA THR A 36 8.79 10.49 14.12
C THR A 36 8.35 9.19 14.82
N PRO A 37 7.27 9.16 15.63
CA PRO A 37 6.81 7.92 16.24
C PRO A 37 6.33 6.89 15.20
N MET A 38 5.67 7.36 14.14
CA MET A 38 5.08 6.50 13.10
C MET A 38 6.13 5.89 12.18
N VAL A 39 7.22 6.61 11.87
CA VAL A 39 8.27 6.09 10.96
C VAL A 39 9.10 4.95 11.56
N GLN A 40 9.01 4.75 12.88
CA GLN A 40 9.69 3.65 13.57
C GLN A 40 8.87 2.36 13.57
N LEU A 41 7.59 2.41 13.18
CA LEU A 41 6.71 1.26 13.12
C LEU A 41 7.05 0.39 11.90
N ASP A 42 7.03 -0.92 12.09
CA ASP A 42 7.08 -1.84 10.95
C ASP A 42 5.78 -1.70 10.14
N ARG A 43 5.94 -1.62 8.83
CA ARG A 43 4.84 -1.50 7.85
C ARG A 43 4.53 -2.87 7.29
N SER A 44 4.06 -3.74 8.18
CA SER A 44 3.58 -5.08 7.86
C SER A 44 2.22 -5.29 8.50
N PHE A 45 1.35 -6.08 7.85
CA PHE A 45 0.03 -6.34 8.41
C PHE A 45 0.14 -7.13 9.72
N THR A 46 1.12 -8.04 9.83
CA THR A 46 1.41 -8.75 11.08
C THR A 46 1.71 -7.79 12.22
N TYR A 47 2.58 -6.81 11.99
CA TYR A 47 2.94 -5.87 13.04
C TYR A 47 1.73 -5.00 13.41
N VAL A 48 1.02 -4.45 12.42
CA VAL A 48 -0.12 -3.57 12.66
C VAL A 48 -1.21 -4.28 13.45
N PHE A 49 -1.67 -5.46 13.00
CA PHE A 49 -2.79 -6.14 13.67
C PHE A 49 -2.41 -6.75 15.02
N ASN A 50 -1.16 -7.18 15.22
CA ASN A 50 -0.71 -7.64 16.54
C ASN A 50 -0.43 -6.51 17.54
N ASN A 51 -0.32 -5.26 17.07
CA ASN A 51 -0.09 -4.08 17.90
C ASN A 51 -1.18 -3.02 17.68
N PHE A 52 -2.40 -3.45 17.33
CA PHE A 52 -3.44 -2.59 16.79
C PHE A 52 -3.72 -1.36 17.67
N GLU A 53 -4.09 -1.56 18.93
CA GLU A 53 -4.34 -0.47 19.90
C GLU A 53 -3.17 0.52 19.97
N LYS A 54 -1.95 0.00 20.16
CA LYS A 54 -0.73 0.83 20.23
C LYS A 54 -0.49 1.64 18.96
N VAL A 55 -0.74 1.05 17.78
CA VAL A 55 -0.60 1.74 16.49
C VAL A 55 -1.64 2.84 16.35
N CYS A 56 -2.88 2.58 16.79
CA CYS A 56 -3.97 3.55 16.74
C CYS A 56 -3.75 4.70 17.74
N ASP A 57 -3.30 4.43 18.96
CA ASP A 57 -2.90 5.45 19.94
C ASP A 57 -1.79 6.36 19.39
N MET A 58 -0.74 5.77 18.80
CA MET A 58 0.35 6.53 18.20
C MET A 58 -0.11 7.40 17.02
N LEU A 59 -1.07 6.90 16.23
CA LEU A 59 -1.66 7.66 15.15
C LEU A 59 -2.47 8.86 15.68
N GLU A 60 -3.26 8.65 16.73
CA GLU A 60 -4.05 9.71 17.37
C GLU A 60 -3.14 10.81 17.94
N ASP A 61 -2.10 10.42 18.68
CA ASP A 61 -1.09 11.35 19.23
C ASP A 61 -0.40 12.14 18.12
N GLY A 62 -0.03 11.46 17.03
CA GLY A 62 0.54 12.08 15.83
C GLY A 62 -0.41 13.08 15.18
N ALA A 63 -1.69 12.73 15.07
CA ALA A 63 -2.73 13.61 14.51
C ALA A 63 -2.95 14.83 15.41
N PHE A 64 -2.98 14.65 16.73
CA PHE A 64 -3.08 15.75 17.70
C PHE A 64 -1.87 16.69 17.62
N CYS A 65 -0.66 16.14 17.45
CA CYS A 65 0.54 16.91 17.17
C CYS A 65 0.40 17.73 15.87
N ALA A 66 -0.03 17.09 14.78
CA ALA A 66 -0.10 17.70 13.45
C ALA A 66 -1.11 18.86 13.37
N ARG A 67 -2.16 18.89 14.21
CA ARG A 67 -3.10 20.02 14.31
C ARG A 67 -2.43 21.37 14.59
N LYS A 68 -1.22 21.36 15.16
CA LYS A 68 -0.43 22.57 15.44
C LYS A 68 0.47 22.98 14.26
N CYS A 69 0.59 22.14 13.23
CA CYS A 69 1.36 22.42 12.02
C CYS A 69 0.51 23.16 10.98
N THR A 70 1.14 23.54 9.86
CA THR A 70 0.44 24.20 8.74
C THR A 70 -0.62 23.29 8.13
N GLN A 71 -1.60 23.84 7.41
CA GLN A 71 -2.59 23.02 6.69
C GLN A 71 -1.94 22.08 5.66
N GLU A 72 -0.84 22.51 5.04
CA GLU A 72 -0.09 21.67 4.13
C GLU A 72 0.53 20.47 4.85
N ASP A 73 1.18 20.69 5.99
CA ASP A 73 1.74 19.63 6.82
C ASP A 73 0.67 18.70 7.37
N GLN A 74 -0.50 19.22 7.74
CA GLN A 74 -1.64 18.39 8.16
C GLN A 74 -2.08 17.45 7.02
N ARG A 75 -2.24 17.96 5.80
CA ARG A 75 -2.56 17.13 4.62
C ARG A 75 -1.48 16.08 4.37
N LYS A 76 -0.19 16.48 4.42
CA LYS A 76 0.94 15.56 4.27
C LYS A 76 0.93 14.48 5.36
N PHE A 77 0.66 14.84 6.62
CA PHE A 77 0.54 13.87 7.72
C PHE A 77 -0.54 12.83 7.40
N TYR A 78 -1.75 13.27 7.03
CA TYR A 78 -2.84 12.35 6.67
C TYR A 78 -2.47 11.45 5.50
N GLN A 79 -1.77 11.96 4.48
CA GLN A 79 -1.25 11.16 3.37
C GLN A 79 -0.23 10.12 3.86
N TYR A 80 0.77 10.54 4.64
CA TYR A 80 1.84 9.68 5.17
C TYR A 80 1.33 8.56 6.10
N THR A 81 0.21 8.78 6.77
CA THR A 81 -0.37 7.83 7.74
C THR A 81 -1.57 7.06 7.21
N THR A 82 -1.91 7.18 5.92
CA THR A 82 -3.09 6.54 5.30
C THR A 82 -3.18 5.04 5.60
N PHE A 83 -2.06 4.32 5.52
CA PHE A 83 -1.99 2.88 5.82
C PHE A 83 -2.47 2.54 7.25
N TYR A 84 -2.19 3.39 8.24
CA TYR A 84 -2.64 3.15 9.61
C TYR A 84 -4.06 3.68 9.83
N ARG A 85 -4.35 4.87 9.29
CA ARG A 85 -5.63 5.56 9.46
C ARG A 85 -6.80 4.76 8.92
N ILE A 86 -6.62 4.07 7.80
CA ILE A 86 -7.70 3.29 7.21
C ILE A 86 -8.20 2.22 8.19
N HIS A 87 -7.29 1.61 8.96
CA HIS A 87 -7.65 0.56 9.93
C HIS A 87 -8.07 1.14 11.29
N CYS A 88 -7.37 2.18 11.76
CA CYS A 88 -7.54 2.73 13.11
C CYS A 88 -8.62 3.80 13.25
N VAL A 89 -9.11 4.37 12.14
CA VAL A 89 -10.06 5.49 12.18
C VAL A 89 -11.22 5.23 11.24
N ASP A 90 -10.92 4.90 9.98
CA ASP A 90 -11.94 4.87 8.95
C ASP A 90 -12.81 3.60 9.02
N TYR A 91 -12.24 2.47 9.50
CA TYR A 91 -12.89 1.16 9.56
C TYR A 91 -12.69 0.39 10.88
N GLU A 92 -12.31 1.08 11.96
CA GLU A 92 -11.99 0.44 13.25
C GLU A 92 -13.14 -0.43 13.78
N GLU A 93 -14.35 0.13 13.87
CA GLU A 93 -15.53 -0.57 14.40
C GLU A 93 -15.86 -1.84 13.61
N GLU A 94 -15.80 -1.77 12.27
CA GLU A 94 -16.09 -2.91 11.40
C GLU A 94 -14.97 -3.96 11.44
N LEU A 95 -13.72 -3.56 11.67
CA LEU A 95 -12.59 -4.49 11.77
C LEU A 95 -12.52 -5.17 13.14
N GLN A 96 -13.01 -4.51 14.20
CA GLN A 96 -12.85 -4.94 15.60
C GLN A 96 -13.30 -6.39 15.83
N GLU A 97 -14.44 -6.78 15.25
CA GLU A 97 -14.99 -8.14 15.38
C GLU A 97 -14.11 -9.22 14.73
N HIS A 98 -13.26 -8.82 13.78
CA HIS A 98 -12.44 -9.73 12.97
C HIS A 98 -10.94 -9.68 13.30
N LEU A 99 -10.49 -8.72 14.12
CA LEU A 99 -9.07 -8.47 14.42
C LEU A 99 -8.34 -9.73 14.87
N SER A 100 -8.97 -10.57 15.71
CA SER A 100 -8.31 -11.79 16.19
C SER A 100 -8.01 -12.79 15.08
N CYS A 101 -8.86 -12.89 14.05
CA CYS A 101 -8.60 -13.77 12.92
C CYS A 101 -7.53 -13.16 12.02
N ILE A 102 -7.74 -11.89 11.63
CA ILE A 102 -6.85 -11.17 10.72
C ILE A 102 -5.42 -11.13 11.27
N ALA A 103 -5.24 -10.88 12.58
CA ALA A 103 -3.92 -10.87 13.22
C ALA A 103 -3.19 -12.21 13.15
N LYS A 104 -3.92 -13.33 13.22
CA LYS A 104 -3.35 -14.69 13.07
C LYS A 104 -2.95 -14.98 11.62
N ALA A 105 -3.81 -14.60 10.68
CA ALA A 105 -3.58 -14.78 9.24
C ALA A 105 -2.44 -13.90 8.70
N ALA A 106 -2.25 -12.71 9.28
CA ALA A 106 -1.36 -11.70 8.75
C ALA A 106 0.11 -12.14 8.66
N ALA A 107 0.56 -13.04 9.54
CA ALA A 107 1.92 -13.57 9.52
C ALA A 107 2.22 -14.34 8.24
N GLU A 108 1.31 -15.22 7.84
CA GLU A 108 1.45 -16.00 6.61
C GLU A 108 1.26 -15.10 5.39
N ALA A 109 0.25 -14.22 5.41
CA ALA A 109 0.01 -13.27 4.32
C ALA A 109 1.24 -12.36 4.07
N ASP A 110 1.90 -11.88 5.13
CA ASP A 110 3.14 -11.10 5.01
C ASP A 110 4.26 -11.89 4.33
N LEU A 111 4.39 -13.20 4.60
CA LEU A 111 5.40 -14.05 3.99
C LEU A 111 5.10 -14.29 2.51
N VAL A 112 3.87 -14.75 2.21
CA VAL A 112 3.42 -15.10 0.86
C VAL A 112 3.45 -13.87 -0.05
N CYS A 113 2.83 -12.76 0.37
CA CYS A 113 2.68 -11.59 -0.49
C CYS A 113 3.98 -10.84 -0.73
N LYS A 114 4.89 -10.79 0.27
CA LYS A 114 6.22 -10.21 0.07
C LYS A 114 7.02 -11.01 -0.95
N ASP A 115 6.95 -12.34 -0.94
CA ASP A 115 7.66 -13.16 -1.92
C ASP A 115 7.04 -13.06 -3.32
N ARG A 116 5.71 -13.22 -3.39
CA ARG A 116 4.93 -13.17 -4.65
C ARG A 116 5.13 -11.85 -5.38
N CYS A 117 4.96 -10.73 -4.69
CA CYS A 117 4.90 -9.43 -5.36
C CYS A 117 6.25 -8.74 -5.55
N ARG A 118 7.22 -8.95 -4.64
CA ARG A 118 8.54 -8.32 -4.75
C ARG A 118 9.33 -8.84 -5.95
N ASN A 119 9.15 -10.11 -6.28
CA ASN A 119 9.88 -10.75 -7.38
C ASN A 119 9.17 -10.55 -8.73
N ALA A 120 7.84 -10.43 -8.75
CA ALA A 120 7.04 -10.32 -9.97
C ALA A 120 7.40 -9.13 -10.87
N HIS A 121 7.80 -8.00 -10.27
CA HIS A 121 8.06 -6.75 -11.01
C HIS A 121 9.47 -6.21 -10.80
N LYS A 122 10.42 -7.05 -10.42
CA LYS A 122 11.79 -6.63 -10.13
C LYS A 122 12.45 -6.01 -11.36
N VAL A 123 12.88 -4.76 -11.24
CA VAL A 123 13.62 -4.03 -12.29
C VAL A 123 15.10 -3.89 -11.94
N GLU A 124 15.93 -3.73 -12.96
CA GLU A 124 17.37 -3.51 -12.80
C GLU A 124 17.66 -2.19 -12.05
N LYS A 125 18.76 -2.15 -11.29
CA LYS A 125 19.16 -0.93 -10.56
C LYS A 125 19.43 0.25 -11.50
N THR A 126 19.86 -0.02 -12.72
CA THR A 126 20.16 0.92 -13.80
C THR A 126 18.93 1.36 -14.58
N ALA A 127 17.74 0.82 -14.29
CA ALA A 127 16.51 1.19 -14.97
C ALA A 127 16.17 2.68 -14.80
N SER A 128 15.47 3.23 -15.79
CA SER A 128 15.00 4.62 -15.80
C SER A 128 14.05 4.90 -14.63
N LYS A 129 13.88 6.18 -14.29
CA LYS A 129 12.94 6.61 -13.24
C LYS A 129 11.51 6.14 -13.56
N GLU A 130 11.11 6.25 -14.83
CA GLU A 130 9.80 5.82 -15.33
C GLU A 130 9.58 4.31 -15.16
N SER A 131 10.57 3.50 -15.55
CA SER A 131 10.49 2.04 -15.39
C SER A 131 10.42 1.61 -13.92
N LYS A 132 11.14 2.31 -13.03
CA LYS A 132 11.08 2.07 -11.59
C LYS A 132 9.70 2.44 -11.02
N MET A 133 9.16 3.59 -11.40
CA MET A 133 7.82 4.02 -10.98
C MET A 133 6.76 3.01 -11.42
N LYS A 134 6.79 2.59 -12.69
CA LYS A 134 5.89 1.54 -13.21
C LYS A 134 5.98 0.24 -12.41
N SER A 135 7.19 -0.22 -12.13
CA SER A 135 7.45 -1.41 -11.30
C SER A 135 6.90 -1.27 -9.87
N GLU A 136 7.07 -0.11 -9.25
CA GLU A 136 6.52 0.19 -7.92
C GLU A 136 4.99 0.15 -7.92
N CYS A 137 4.34 0.74 -8.93
CA CYS A 137 2.88 0.72 -9.06
C CYS A 137 2.33 -0.70 -9.25
N LEU A 138 2.96 -1.50 -10.12
CA LEU A 138 2.58 -2.91 -10.31
C LEU A 138 2.81 -3.75 -9.04
N THR A 139 3.91 -3.51 -8.33
CA THR A 139 4.19 -4.19 -7.06
C THR A 139 3.14 -3.85 -6.00
N LEU A 140 2.69 -2.59 -5.97
CA LEU A 140 1.66 -2.13 -5.05
C LEU A 140 0.29 -2.72 -5.40
N GLU A 141 -0.08 -2.79 -6.68
CA GLU A 141 -1.30 -3.48 -7.11
C GLU A 141 -1.27 -4.95 -6.68
N CYS A 142 -0.19 -5.66 -7.01
CA CYS A 142 -0.01 -7.06 -6.63
C CYS A 142 -0.13 -7.25 -5.12
N SER A 143 0.54 -6.41 -4.34
CA SER A 143 0.53 -6.52 -2.88
C SER A 143 -0.88 -6.31 -2.34
N THR A 144 -1.60 -5.30 -2.84
CA THR A 144 -2.97 -4.99 -2.42
C THR A 144 -3.91 -6.16 -2.70
N VAL A 145 -3.83 -6.75 -3.90
CA VAL A 145 -4.65 -7.91 -4.27
C VAL A 145 -4.26 -9.14 -3.43
N CYS A 146 -2.97 -9.42 -3.30
CA CYS A 146 -2.50 -10.58 -2.55
C CYS A 146 -2.92 -10.52 -1.07
N TYR A 147 -2.70 -9.40 -0.37
CA TYR A 147 -3.11 -9.31 1.03
C TYR A 147 -4.62 -9.45 1.21
N PHE A 148 -5.42 -8.94 0.26
CA PHE A 148 -6.86 -9.17 0.29
C PHE A 148 -7.20 -10.66 0.11
N GLU A 149 -6.60 -11.33 -0.89
CA GLU A 149 -6.81 -12.75 -1.16
C GLU A 149 -6.47 -13.61 0.07
N GLU A 150 -5.23 -13.50 0.58
CA GLU A 150 -4.73 -14.31 1.69
C GLU A 150 -5.54 -14.08 2.98
N LEU A 151 -5.87 -12.82 3.31
CA LEU A 151 -6.64 -12.52 4.52
C LEU A 151 -8.11 -12.92 4.38
N ALA A 152 -8.72 -12.77 3.19
CA ALA A 152 -10.11 -13.16 2.97
C ALA A 152 -10.28 -14.69 2.87
N GLU A 153 -9.26 -15.42 2.43
CA GLU A 153 -9.25 -16.88 2.43
C GLU A 153 -9.19 -17.44 3.85
N GLU A 154 -8.26 -16.94 4.67
CA GLU A 154 -8.09 -17.41 6.05
C GLU A 154 -9.17 -16.86 6.99
N CYS A 155 -9.72 -15.68 6.71
CA CYS A 155 -10.80 -15.04 7.48
C CYS A 155 -12.02 -14.70 6.61
N PRO A 156 -12.82 -15.70 6.16
CA PRO A 156 -13.93 -15.47 5.24
C PRO A 156 -15.00 -14.49 5.76
N GLU A 157 -15.26 -14.50 7.06
CA GLU A 157 -16.21 -13.57 7.70
C GLU A 157 -15.75 -12.11 7.61
N ALA A 158 -14.44 -11.86 7.48
CA ALA A 158 -13.88 -10.53 7.33
C ALA A 158 -13.82 -10.05 5.87
N LYS A 159 -14.17 -10.88 4.89
CA LYS A 159 -13.97 -10.58 3.46
C LYS A 159 -14.63 -9.27 3.03
N ASP A 160 -15.85 -9.03 3.46
CA ASP A 160 -16.61 -7.83 3.06
C ASP A 160 -16.02 -6.56 3.66
N VAL A 161 -15.62 -6.58 4.94
CA VAL A 161 -14.94 -5.43 5.57
C VAL A 161 -13.55 -5.19 4.97
N LEU A 162 -12.80 -6.26 4.65
CA LEU A 162 -11.50 -6.14 3.99
C LEU A 162 -11.62 -5.54 2.59
N LEU A 163 -12.65 -5.95 1.82
CA LEU A 163 -12.95 -5.37 0.52
C LEU A 163 -13.30 -3.88 0.66
N LYS A 164 -14.21 -3.56 1.60
CA LYS A 164 -14.64 -2.19 1.87
C LYS A 164 -13.46 -1.30 2.28
N THR A 165 -12.57 -1.82 3.13
CA THR A 165 -11.33 -1.14 3.58
C THR A 165 -10.41 -0.83 2.40
N ASN A 166 -10.13 -1.81 1.53
CA ASN A 166 -9.27 -1.61 0.35
C ASN A 166 -9.86 -0.58 -0.62
N ILE A 167 -11.17 -0.65 -0.88
CA ILE A 167 -11.87 0.32 -1.73
C ILE A 167 -11.89 1.71 -1.12
N GLY A 168 -12.13 1.81 0.19
CA GLY A 168 -12.03 3.07 0.94
C GLY A 168 -10.64 3.70 0.84
N GLN A 169 -9.59 2.88 0.91
CA GLN A 169 -8.21 3.34 0.76
C GLN A 169 -7.96 3.91 -0.64
N VAL A 170 -8.33 3.19 -1.70
CA VAL A 170 -8.20 3.66 -3.09
C VAL A 170 -8.93 4.98 -3.29
N HIS A 171 -10.17 5.08 -2.78
CA HIS A 171 -10.96 6.29 -2.86
C HIS A 171 -10.31 7.47 -2.12
N SER A 172 -9.84 7.25 -0.90
CA SER A 172 -9.17 8.27 -0.09
C SER A 172 -7.88 8.76 -0.74
N MET A 173 -7.09 7.85 -1.31
CA MET A 173 -5.88 8.18 -2.06
C MET A 173 -6.18 9.04 -3.29
N ALA A 174 -7.22 8.68 -4.06
CA ALA A 174 -7.62 9.43 -5.26
C ALA A 174 -8.09 10.86 -4.91
N GLN A 175 -8.86 11.03 -3.84
CA GLN A 175 -9.31 12.36 -3.38
C GLN A 175 -8.15 13.27 -2.93
N GLY A 176 -7.02 12.69 -2.50
CA GLY A 176 -5.84 13.43 -2.07
C GLY A 176 -5.01 14.03 -3.20
N ILE A 177 -5.37 13.79 -4.47
CA ILE A 177 -4.59 14.14 -5.64
C ILE A 177 -5.44 14.97 -6.61
N HIS A 178 -4.85 16.00 -7.20
CA HIS A 178 -5.55 16.80 -8.20
C HIS A 178 -5.86 15.94 -9.45
N PRO A 179 -7.07 15.98 -10.03
CA PRO A 179 -7.44 15.13 -11.17
C PRO A 179 -6.47 15.20 -12.35
N LEU A 180 -6.02 16.41 -12.72
CA LEU A 180 -5.00 16.59 -13.77
C LEU A 180 -3.67 15.89 -13.47
N SER A 181 -3.32 15.71 -12.20
CA SER A 181 -2.11 14.98 -11.81
C SER A 181 -2.31 13.48 -12.05
N ILE A 182 -3.50 12.93 -11.76
CA ILE A 182 -3.87 11.53 -12.06
C ILE A 182 -3.85 11.29 -13.57
N GLU A 183 -4.36 12.23 -14.37
CA GLU A 183 -4.40 12.11 -15.83
C GLU A 183 -3.00 12.01 -16.47
N LYS A 184 -2.00 12.63 -15.84
CA LYS A 184 -0.59 12.61 -16.27
C LYS A 184 0.19 11.39 -15.76
N MET A 185 -0.38 10.54 -14.91
CA MET A 185 0.32 9.35 -14.38
C MET A 185 0.47 8.27 -15.45
N GLU A 186 1.49 7.43 -15.31
CA GLU A 186 1.56 6.20 -16.09
C GLU A 186 0.32 5.31 -15.83
N PRO A 187 -0.16 4.55 -16.83
CA PRO A 187 -1.37 3.74 -16.70
C PRO A 187 -1.39 2.84 -15.46
N GLU A 188 -0.27 2.17 -15.16
CA GLU A 188 -0.16 1.26 -14.01
C GLU A 188 -0.34 1.98 -12.68
N CYS A 189 0.09 3.24 -12.57
CA CYS A 189 -0.08 4.04 -11.36
C CYS A 189 -1.46 4.65 -11.28
N ARG A 190 -2.02 5.07 -12.42
CA ARG A 190 -3.39 5.59 -12.52
C ARG A 190 -4.42 4.57 -12.06
N ASN A 191 -4.22 3.30 -12.41
CA ASN A 191 -5.07 2.18 -12.02
C ASN A 191 -5.23 2.04 -10.50
N LEU A 192 -4.19 2.33 -9.72
CA LEU A 192 -4.24 2.30 -8.25
C LEU A 192 -5.16 3.36 -7.64
N HIS A 193 -5.56 4.36 -8.43
CA HIS A 193 -6.49 5.43 -8.04
C HIS A 193 -7.88 5.24 -8.65
N ASP A 194 -8.06 4.24 -9.51
CA ASP A 194 -9.34 3.89 -10.10
C ASP A 194 -10.05 2.87 -9.20
N THR A 195 -11.13 3.33 -8.58
CA THR A 195 -11.93 2.53 -7.65
C THR A 195 -12.58 1.33 -8.33
N ASP A 196 -13.06 1.48 -9.56
CA ASP A 196 -13.74 0.41 -10.28
C ASP A 196 -12.73 -0.62 -10.78
N TYR A 197 -11.58 -0.16 -11.27
CA TYR A 197 -10.46 -1.04 -11.61
C TYR A 197 -10.03 -1.89 -10.42
N MET A 198 -9.68 -1.25 -9.28
CA MET A 198 -9.20 -2.00 -8.12
C MET A 198 -10.27 -2.93 -7.54
N ARG A 199 -11.55 -2.54 -7.57
CA ARG A 199 -12.65 -3.44 -7.18
C ARG A 199 -12.70 -4.68 -8.06
N GLN A 200 -12.59 -4.52 -9.37
CA GLN A 200 -12.58 -5.66 -10.30
C GLN A 200 -11.36 -6.55 -10.05
N ARG A 201 -10.18 -5.98 -9.79
CA ARG A 201 -8.96 -6.75 -9.47
C ARG A 201 -9.09 -7.55 -8.18
N LEU A 202 -9.66 -6.97 -7.12
CA LEU A 202 -9.86 -7.65 -5.84
C LEU A 202 -10.91 -8.77 -5.93
N LEU A 203 -11.91 -8.64 -6.80
CA LEU A 203 -12.97 -9.63 -6.98
C LEU A 203 -12.68 -10.64 -8.09
N ALA A 204 -11.60 -10.45 -8.86
CA ALA A 204 -11.22 -11.38 -9.92
C ALA A 204 -10.82 -12.73 -9.32
N PRO A 205 -11.08 -13.85 -10.03
CA PRO A 205 -10.51 -15.13 -9.64
C PRO A 205 -8.97 -15.05 -9.70
N ALA A 206 -8.28 -15.70 -8.75
CA ALA A 206 -6.81 -15.70 -8.61
C ALA A 206 -6.00 -16.12 -9.86
N PHE A 207 -6.66 -16.55 -10.94
CA PHE A 207 -6.08 -17.08 -12.18
C PHE A 207 -5.64 -16.04 -13.23
N ASP A 208 -5.93 -14.75 -13.04
CA ASP A 208 -5.61 -13.72 -14.06
C ASP A 208 -4.34 -12.89 -13.78
N VAL A 209 -3.60 -13.17 -12.70
CA VAL A 209 -2.28 -12.54 -12.44
C VAL A 209 -1.17 -13.37 -13.09
N ILE A 210 -1.31 -13.63 -14.38
CA ILE A 210 -0.26 -14.24 -15.19
C ILE A 210 0.38 -13.10 -15.98
N SER A 211 1.66 -12.84 -15.70
CA SER A 211 2.46 -11.88 -16.45
C SER A 211 2.36 -12.19 -17.97
N ASP A 212 2.44 -11.17 -18.83
CA ASP A 212 2.54 -11.39 -20.30
C ASP A 212 3.69 -12.34 -20.69
N THR A 213 4.63 -12.58 -19.77
CA THR A 213 5.74 -13.52 -19.92
C THR A 213 5.29 -14.97 -19.77
N GLU A 214 4.40 -15.28 -18.83
CA GLU A 214 3.85 -16.61 -18.64
C GLU A 214 2.71 -16.92 -19.62
N LYS A 215 1.91 -15.93 -20.03
CA LYS A 215 0.95 -16.10 -21.15
C LYS A 215 1.66 -16.54 -22.43
N LYS A 216 2.84 -15.98 -22.72
CA LYS A 216 3.68 -16.41 -23.85
C LYS A 216 4.25 -17.83 -23.68
N MET A 217 4.56 -18.25 -22.46
CA MET A 217 5.01 -19.63 -22.20
C MET A 217 3.88 -20.65 -22.39
N ILE A 218 2.67 -20.32 -21.95
CA ILE A 218 1.47 -21.17 -22.13
C ILE A 218 1.07 -21.25 -23.61
N GLU A 219 1.14 -20.14 -24.36
CA GLU A 219 0.88 -20.13 -25.80
C GLU A 219 1.95 -20.88 -26.63
N GLN A 220 3.18 -20.99 -26.15
CA GLN A 220 4.24 -21.77 -26.80
C GLN A 220 4.11 -23.27 -26.52
N SER A 221 3.67 -23.68 -25.33
CA SER A 221 3.43 -25.09 -25.02
C SER A 221 2.23 -25.68 -25.75
N SER A 222 1.20 -24.88 -26.04
CA SER A 222 0.01 -25.32 -26.79
C SER A 222 0.20 -25.39 -28.31
N LYS A 223 1.35 -24.98 -28.85
CA LYS A 223 1.68 -25.09 -30.29
C LYS A 223 2.58 -26.29 -30.63
N ASN A 224 2.99 -27.07 -29.62
CA ASN A 224 3.84 -28.25 -29.78
C ASN A 224 3.12 -29.58 -29.51
N PHE A 225 1.78 -29.57 -29.54
CA PHE A 225 0.92 -30.76 -29.60
C PHE A 225 0.03 -30.69 -30.84
#